data_AF-A0A847BHY6-F1
#
_entry.id   AF-A0A847BHY6-F1
#
_cell.length_a   1.000
_cell.length_b   1.000
_cell.length_c   1.000
_cell.angle_alpha   90.00
_cell.angle_beta   90.00
_cell.angle_gamma   90.00
#
_symmetry.space_group_name_H-M   'P 1'
#
loop_
_entity.id
_entity.type
_entity.pdbx_description
1 polymer ?
#
loop_
_entity_poly.entity_id
_entity_poly.type
_entity_poly.pdbx_seq_one_letter_code
_entity_poly.pdbx_strand_id
1 'polypeptide(L)'
;MLFTRSRARRRRSALPNWRSRTRRFAITLVFVTVGSGLWYTQEQQYRDQLSWMGTPTWERLTPLTFHRVLRNEGFLVGWSDVRVNPLWVSYQLYEVENPRAGPRPDFQRDWRTLWPVGTDHYAGSGYDRGHLAPNYAIAAVHGSQAQRDTFYMSNMSPQRPDLNRRLWQRLEEVVMDHFVERFGVVQVITGPVFAERFVDGVTQRVGLVEIPEAFYKIVVVPAEGPMALAFI
;
A
#
# COMPACT_ATOMS: atom_id res chain seq x y z
N MET A 1 -87.91 -12.50 -27.09
CA MET A 1 -86.55 -13.04 -27.31
C MET A 1 -85.54 -11.89 -27.30
N LEU A 2 -84.80 -11.71 -26.20
CA LEU A 2 -83.76 -10.70 -26.04
C LEU A 2 -82.41 -11.40 -26.04
N PHE A 3 -81.59 -11.18 -27.07
CA PHE A 3 -80.21 -11.66 -27.14
C PHE A 3 -79.27 -10.65 -26.48
N THR A 4 -78.70 -11.02 -25.33
CA THR A 4 -77.63 -10.28 -24.66
C THR A 4 -76.28 -10.54 -25.34
N ARG A 5 -75.64 -9.49 -25.88
CA ARG A 5 -74.27 -9.54 -26.42
C ARG A 5 -73.23 -9.57 -25.29
N SER A 6 -72.49 -10.66 -25.18
CA SER A 6 -71.27 -10.79 -24.38
C SER A 6 -70.11 -10.01 -25.04
N ARG A 7 -69.50 -9.06 -24.30
CA ARG A 7 -68.25 -8.38 -24.70
C ARG A 7 -67.05 -9.19 -24.22
N ALA A 8 -66.36 -9.86 -25.13
CA ALA A 8 -65.07 -10.47 -24.87
C ALA A 8 -63.99 -9.41 -24.61
N ARG A 9 -63.37 -9.46 -23.43
CA ARG A 9 -62.33 -8.54 -22.95
C ARG A 9 -60.97 -8.96 -23.54
N ARG A 10 -60.46 -8.23 -24.55
CA ARG A 10 -59.10 -8.43 -25.10
C ARG A 10 -58.05 -8.14 -24.01
N ARG A 11 -57.32 -9.16 -23.55
CA ARG A 11 -56.07 -8.99 -22.80
C ARG A 11 -55.01 -8.41 -23.73
N ARG A 12 -54.60 -7.15 -23.51
CA ARG A 12 -53.38 -6.60 -24.13
C ARG A 12 -52.17 -7.15 -23.38
N SER A 13 -51.36 -7.96 -24.03
CA SER A 13 -50.02 -8.30 -23.55
C SER A 13 -49.16 -7.03 -23.56
N ALA A 14 -48.66 -6.62 -22.40
CA ALA A 14 -47.68 -5.54 -22.31
C ALA A 14 -46.33 -6.08 -22.81
N LEU A 15 -45.86 -5.57 -23.94
CA LEU A 15 -44.52 -5.88 -24.44
C LEU A 15 -43.46 -5.47 -23.39
N PRO A 16 -42.38 -6.25 -23.20
CA PRO A 16 -41.33 -5.91 -22.24
C PRO A 16 -40.78 -4.52 -22.53
N ASN A 17 -40.76 -3.66 -21.51
CA ASN A 17 -40.47 -2.23 -21.65
C ASN A 17 -38.94 -2.00 -21.82
N TRP A 18 -38.40 -2.43 -22.96
CA TRP A 18 -36.97 -2.47 -23.30
C TRP A 18 -36.28 -1.09 -23.14
N ARG A 19 -36.98 -0.02 -23.53
CA ARG A 19 -36.52 1.38 -23.36
C ARG A 19 -36.27 1.77 -21.90
N SER A 20 -37.05 1.22 -20.97
CA SER A 20 -36.86 1.50 -19.53
C SER A 20 -35.66 0.74 -18.96
N ARG A 21 -35.38 -0.47 -19.49
CA ARG A 21 -34.22 -1.28 -19.10
C ARG A 21 -32.92 -0.68 -19.66
N THR A 22 -32.90 -0.25 -20.93
CA THR A 22 -31.74 0.41 -21.52
C THR A 22 -31.45 1.76 -20.85
N ARG A 23 -32.48 2.55 -20.52
CA ARG A 23 -32.30 3.79 -19.76
C ARG A 23 -31.72 3.55 -18.37
N ARG A 24 -32.23 2.55 -17.63
CA ARG A 24 -31.69 2.18 -16.31
C ARG A 24 -30.24 1.71 -16.41
N PHE A 25 -29.92 0.87 -17.40
CA PHE A 25 -28.56 0.41 -17.65
C PHE A 25 -27.61 1.57 -17.96
N ALA A 26 -28.01 2.49 -18.85
CA ALA A 26 -27.21 3.67 -19.17
C ALA A 26 -26.98 4.57 -17.94
N ILE A 27 -28.01 4.78 -17.12
CA ILE A 27 -27.89 5.53 -15.87
C ILE A 27 -26.92 4.84 -14.91
N THR A 28 -27.04 3.53 -14.71
CA THR A 28 -26.11 2.75 -13.87
C THR A 28 -24.67 2.85 -14.39
N LEU A 29 -24.46 2.72 -15.69
CA LEU A 29 -23.13 2.85 -16.30
C LEU A 29 -22.54 4.23 -16.04
N VAL A 30 -23.32 5.30 -16.18
CA VAL A 30 -22.88 6.67 -15.86
C VAL A 30 -22.51 6.79 -14.38
N PHE A 31 -23.34 6.29 -13.46
CA PHE A 31 -23.02 6.32 -12.03
C PHE A 31 -21.75 5.54 -11.69
N VAL A 32 -21.54 4.36 -12.28
CA VAL A 32 -20.33 3.56 -12.07
C VAL A 32 -19.10 4.30 -12.61
N THR A 33 -19.18 4.87 -13.82
CA THR A 33 -18.06 5.59 -14.43
C THR A 33 -17.72 6.86 -13.64
N VAL A 34 -18.72 7.67 -13.28
CA VAL A 34 -18.51 8.90 -12.50
C VAL A 34 -18.01 8.56 -11.10
N GLY A 35 -18.62 7.58 -10.43
CA GLY A 35 -18.17 7.13 -9.10
C GLY A 35 -16.75 6.60 -9.11
N SER A 36 -16.38 5.79 -10.12
CA SER A 36 -15.01 5.29 -10.28
C SER A 36 -14.03 6.42 -10.61
N GLY A 37 -14.43 7.41 -11.42
CA GLY A 37 -13.63 8.59 -11.71
C GLY A 37 -13.36 9.44 -10.48
N LEU A 38 -14.41 9.76 -9.70
CA LEU A 38 -14.29 10.51 -8.44
C LEU A 38 -13.42 9.77 -7.43
N TRP A 39 -13.63 8.46 -7.28
CA TRP A 39 -12.79 7.61 -6.43
C TRP A 39 -11.32 7.66 -6.87
N TYR A 40 -11.05 7.48 -8.17
CA TYR A 40 -9.70 7.51 -8.71
C TYR A 40 -9.02 8.85 -8.45
N THR A 41 -9.73 9.96 -8.67
CA THR A 41 -9.19 11.31 -8.42
C THR A 41 -8.88 11.54 -6.94
N GLN A 42 -9.75 11.08 -6.04
CA GLN A 42 -9.54 11.23 -4.60
C GLN A 42 -8.34 10.39 -4.15
N GLU A 43 -8.27 9.14 -4.59
CA GLU A 43 -7.16 8.24 -4.29
C GLU A 43 -5.82 8.81 -4.79
N GLN A 44 -5.80 9.42 -5.97
CA GLN A 44 -4.61 10.08 -6.50
C GLN A 44 -4.19 11.28 -5.64
N GLN A 45 -5.14 12.13 -5.25
CA GLN A 45 -4.86 13.28 -4.36
C GLN A 45 -4.25 12.85 -3.02
N TYR A 46 -4.74 11.75 -2.42
CA TYR A 46 -4.16 11.22 -1.18
C TYR A 46 -2.72 10.71 -1.38
N ARG A 47 -2.42 10.09 -2.52
CA ARG A 47 -1.06 9.62 -2.81
C ARG A 47 -0.10 10.78 -3.02
N ASP A 48 -0.56 11.83 -3.69
CA ASP A 48 0.23 13.04 -3.93
C ASP A 48 0.54 13.78 -2.62
N GLN A 49 -0.33 13.66 -1.60
CA GLN A 49 -0.06 14.18 -0.26
C GLN A 49 1.01 13.40 0.51
N LEU A 50 1.16 12.09 0.24
CA LEU A 50 2.10 11.20 0.93
C LEU A 50 3.45 11.06 0.21
N SER A 51 3.60 11.67 -0.96
CA SER A 51 4.81 11.53 -1.78
C SER A 51 5.22 12.84 -2.43
N TRP A 52 6.37 13.36 -1.98
CA TRP A 52 7.02 14.48 -2.64
C TRP A 52 7.60 14.03 -4.00
N MET A 53 7.00 14.48 -5.11
CA MET A 53 7.29 14.07 -6.51
C MET A 53 6.70 12.73 -6.97
N GLY A 54 5.67 12.23 -6.29
CA GLY A 54 4.95 11.03 -6.71
C GLY A 54 5.65 9.73 -6.29
N THR A 55 5.07 8.59 -6.66
CA THR A 55 5.52 7.28 -6.19
C THR A 55 6.59 6.68 -7.09
N PRO A 56 7.52 5.86 -6.56
CA PRO A 56 8.45 5.09 -7.39
C PRO A 56 7.72 4.26 -8.45
N THR A 57 8.23 4.29 -9.67
CA THR A 57 7.70 3.50 -10.80
C THR A 57 8.79 2.60 -11.36
N TRP A 58 8.40 1.65 -12.22
CA TRP A 58 9.36 0.79 -12.89
C TRP A 58 10.05 1.53 -14.03
N GLU A 59 11.36 1.36 -14.16
CA GLU A 59 12.07 1.72 -15.40
C GLU A 59 11.66 0.77 -16.54
N ARG A 60 11.55 -0.52 -16.23
CA ARG A 60 11.08 -1.57 -17.15
C ARG A 60 10.00 -2.42 -16.49
N LEU A 61 8.86 -2.57 -17.18
CA LEU A 61 7.78 -3.43 -16.71
C LEU A 61 8.10 -4.91 -16.97
N THR A 62 8.26 -5.66 -15.88
CA THR A 62 8.48 -7.12 -15.88
C THR A 62 7.65 -7.74 -14.76
N PRO A 63 7.42 -9.06 -14.74
CA PRO A 63 6.75 -9.70 -13.61
C PRO A 63 7.42 -9.42 -12.25
N LEU A 64 8.75 -9.22 -12.22
CA LEU A 64 9.51 -8.98 -10.99
C LEU A 64 9.49 -7.53 -10.51
N THR A 65 9.21 -6.58 -11.40
CA THR A 65 9.14 -5.15 -11.11
C THR A 65 7.69 -4.64 -11.02
N PHE A 66 6.73 -5.44 -11.50
CA PHE A 66 5.32 -5.14 -11.35
C PHE A 66 4.93 -5.13 -9.88
N HIS A 67 4.23 -4.07 -9.49
CA HIS A 67 3.72 -3.88 -8.14
C HIS A 67 2.41 -3.10 -8.15
N ARG A 68 1.63 -3.27 -7.09
CA ARG A 68 0.44 -2.48 -6.79
C ARG A 68 0.75 -1.51 -5.66
N VAL A 69 0.26 -0.28 -5.74
CA VAL A 69 0.38 0.69 -4.65
C VAL A 69 -0.73 0.44 -3.63
N LEU A 70 -0.37 -0.01 -2.44
CA LEU A 70 -1.24 -0.13 -1.28
C LEU A 70 -1.13 1.13 -0.43
N ARG A 71 -2.26 1.80 -0.20
CA ARG A 71 -2.34 3.03 0.60
C ARG A 71 -2.57 2.70 2.06
N ASN A 72 -1.73 3.22 2.95
CA ASN A 72 -1.91 3.17 4.39
C ASN A 72 -1.99 4.59 4.95
N GLU A 73 -2.46 4.73 6.18
CA GLU A 73 -2.39 6.01 6.88
C GLU A 73 -0.91 6.37 7.12
N GLY A 74 -0.45 7.49 6.53
CA GLY A 74 0.91 8.02 6.67
C GLY A 74 1.98 7.44 5.75
N PHE A 75 1.70 6.38 4.97
CA PHE A 75 2.68 5.78 4.07
C PHE A 75 2.07 4.98 2.91
N LEU A 76 2.88 4.73 1.88
CA LEU A 76 2.53 3.98 0.68
C LEU A 76 3.44 2.76 0.52
N VAL A 77 2.89 1.64 0.06
CA VAL A 77 3.64 0.39 -0.17
C VAL A 77 3.50 -0.04 -1.62
N GLY A 78 4.62 -0.19 -2.33
CA GLY A 78 4.67 -0.85 -3.63
C GLY A 78 4.76 -2.36 -3.47
N TRP A 79 3.63 -3.06 -3.44
CA TRP A 79 3.56 -4.49 -3.17
C TRP A 79 3.70 -5.35 -4.43
N SER A 80 4.60 -6.35 -4.42
CA SER A 80 4.70 -7.36 -5.48
C SER A 80 4.08 -8.67 -5.04
N ASP A 81 2.98 -9.07 -5.69
CA ASP A 81 2.38 -10.40 -5.48
C ASP A 81 3.24 -11.54 -6.07
N VAL A 82 4.22 -11.23 -6.93
CA VAL A 82 5.17 -12.24 -7.48
C VAL A 82 6.27 -12.56 -6.48
N ARG A 83 6.81 -11.53 -5.81
CA ARG A 83 7.84 -11.70 -4.77
C ARG A 83 7.25 -11.96 -3.38
N VAL A 84 5.94 -11.71 -3.23
CA VAL A 84 5.21 -11.78 -1.97
C VAL A 84 5.86 -10.87 -0.91
N ASN A 85 6.33 -9.71 -1.35
CA ASN A 85 7.15 -8.77 -0.56
C ASN A 85 6.99 -7.36 -1.17
N PRO A 86 7.01 -6.27 -0.37
CA PRO A 86 7.15 -4.91 -0.89
C PRO A 86 8.43 -4.72 -1.72
N LEU A 87 8.34 -3.96 -2.80
CA LEU A 87 9.51 -3.47 -3.58
C LEU A 87 10.01 -2.13 -3.03
N TRP A 88 9.10 -1.32 -2.50
CA TRP A 88 9.39 -0.03 -1.91
C TRP A 88 8.28 0.36 -0.93
N VAL A 89 8.63 1.20 0.02
CA VAL A 89 7.74 1.88 0.94
C VAL A 89 8.14 3.35 0.98
N SER A 90 7.16 4.24 0.86
CA SER A 90 7.36 5.69 0.80
C SER A 90 6.55 6.36 1.90
N TYR A 91 7.17 7.24 2.68
CA TYR A 91 6.51 7.99 3.73
C TYR A 91 7.16 9.35 3.95
N GLN A 92 6.36 10.28 4.43
CA GLN A 92 6.83 11.60 4.82
C GLN A 92 6.84 11.72 6.33
N LEU A 93 7.91 12.28 6.87
CA LEU A 93 8.04 12.68 8.26
C LEU A 93 8.16 14.19 8.33
N TYR A 94 7.56 14.79 9.36
CA TYR A 94 7.62 16.21 9.61
C TYR A 94 7.63 16.49 11.10
N GLU A 95 8.16 17.66 11.46
CA GLU A 95 8.28 18.07 12.85
C GLU A 95 6.89 18.18 13.50
N VAL A 96 6.76 17.59 14.70
CA VAL A 96 5.54 17.62 15.51
C VAL A 96 5.91 18.00 16.94
N GLU A 97 5.07 18.81 17.59
CA GLU A 97 5.38 19.39 18.91
C GLU A 97 5.49 18.34 20.03
N ASN A 98 4.76 17.22 19.92
CA ASN A 98 4.72 16.16 20.92
C ASN A 98 4.70 14.78 20.26
N PRO A 99 5.84 14.29 19.73
CA PRO A 99 5.91 12.98 19.09
C PRO A 99 5.60 11.89 20.12
N ARG A 100 4.57 11.08 19.86
CA ARG A 100 4.16 9.98 20.74
C ARG A 100 3.79 8.75 19.94
N ALA A 101 4.31 7.61 20.36
CA ALA A 101 3.85 6.30 19.91
C ALA A 101 3.00 5.64 21.00
N GLY A 102 1.86 5.07 20.62
CA GLY A 102 1.06 4.24 21.52
C GLY A 102 1.70 2.87 21.76
N PRO A 103 1.07 2.02 22.59
CA PRO A 103 1.45 0.63 22.75
C PRO A 103 1.52 -0.09 21.39
N ARG A 104 2.51 -0.96 21.21
CA ARG A 104 2.70 -1.70 19.96
C ARG A 104 1.48 -2.61 19.70
N PRO A 105 0.79 -2.46 18.55
CA PRO A 105 -0.26 -3.38 18.12
C PRO A 105 0.27 -4.78 17.79
N ASP A 106 -0.65 -5.72 17.59
CA ASP A 106 -0.34 -7.02 17.02
C ASP A 106 -0.18 -6.97 15.49
N PHE A 107 0.65 -7.86 14.97
CA PHE A 107 0.82 -8.03 13.52
C PHE A 107 -0.44 -8.58 12.88
N GLN A 108 -0.79 -8.05 11.70
CA GLN A 108 -2.02 -8.40 11.00
C GLN A 108 -1.73 -8.78 9.55
N ARG A 109 -2.45 -9.79 9.05
CA ARG A 109 -2.45 -10.12 7.62
C ARG A 109 -3.06 -8.95 6.84
N ASP A 110 -2.55 -8.68 5.65
CA ASP A 110 -3.11 -7.64 4.79
C ASP A 110 -4.08 -8.26 3.78
N TRP A 111 -5.37 -7.96 3.96
CA TRP A 111 -6.47 -8.47 3.12
C TRP A 111 -6.39 -8.02 1.65
N ARG A 112 -5.57 -7.01 1.33
CA ARG A 112 -5.39 -6.49 -0.04
C ARG A 112 -4.39 -7.30 -0.87
N THR A 113 -3.59 -8.13 -0.21
CA THR A 113 -2.58 -8.98 -0.85
C THR A 113 -3.21 -10.29 -1.33
N LEU A 114 -2.71 -10.87 -2.42
CA LEU A 114 -3.24 -12.16 -2.91
C LEU A 114 -2.85 -13.33 -2.00
N TRP A 115 -1.74 -13.19 -1.28
CA TRP A 115 -1.18 -14.24 -0.44
C TRP A 115 -1.39 -13.91 1.04
N PRO A 116 -1.94 -14.82 1.85
CA PRO A 116 -2.25 -14.56 3.25
C PRO A 116 -0.99 -14.68 4.13
N VAL A 117 -0.01 -13.79 3.93
CA VAL A 117 1.24 -13.78 4.70
C VAL A 117 0.92 -13.44 6.16
N GLY A 118 1.07 -14.42 7.05
CA GLY A 118 1.03 -14.22 8.51
C GLY A 118 2.41 -14.34 9.17
N THR A 119 2.41 -14.10 10.47
CA THR A 119 3.60 -14.19 11.35
C THR A 119 4.15 -15.62 11.46
N ASP A 120 3.29 -16.60 11.24
CA ASP A 120 3.59 -18.03 11.22
C ASP A 120 4.66 -18.39 10.19
N HIS A 121 4.70 -17.71 9.04
CA HIS A 121 5.75 -17.94 8.04
C HIS A 121 7.16 -17.59 8.54
N TYR A 122 7.28 -16.66 9.49
CA TYR A 122 8.56 -16.22 10.04
C TYR A 122 9.02 -17.04 11.26
N ALA A 123 8.13 -17.84 11.84
CA ALA A 123 8.46 -18.64 13.01
C ALA A 123 9.54 -19.68 12.67
N GLY A 124 10.66 -19.64 13.40
CA GLY A 124 11.77 -20.59 13.20
C GLY A 124 12.61 -20.36 11.93
N SER A 125 12.36 -19.30 11.16
CA SER A 125 13.09 -19.03 9.91
C SER A 125 14.48 -18.43 10.11
N GLY A 126 14.74 -17.87 11.30
CA GLY A 126 15.95 -17.08 11.59
C GLY A 126 15.87 -15.62 11.14
N TYR A 127 14.76 -15.19 10.52
CA TYR A 127 14.53 -13.82 10.09
C TYR A 127 13.50 -13.11 10.96
N ASP A 128 13.72 -11.82 11.18
CA ASP A 128 12.74 -10.93 11.79
C ASP A 128 11.72 -10.44 10.76
N ARG A 129 10.56 -10.01 11.27
CA ARG A 129 9.57 -9.20 10.55
C ARG A 129 10.05 -7.74 10.55
N GLY A 130 10.97 -7.42 9.66
CA GLY A 130 11.57 -6.09 9.55
C GLY A 130 10.57 -5.10 8.97
N HIS A 131 10.32 -4.01 9.70
CA HIS A 131 9.45 -2.93 9.23
C HIS A 131 10.17 -2.11 8.16
N LEU A 132 9.45 -1.73 7.09
CA LEU A 132 9.96 -0.75 6.12
C LEU A 132 9.51 0.68 6.47
N ALA A 133 8.20 0.88 6.66
CA ALA A 133 7.69 2.07 7.36
C ALA A 133 7.84 1.87 8.88
N PRO A 134 8.62 2.70 9.58
CA PRO A 134 8.94 2.54 10.99
C PRO A 134 7.73 2.82 11.89
N ASN A 135 7.40 1.88 12.76
CA ASN A 135 6.32 2.03 13.74
C ASN A 135 6.43 3.35 14.54
N TYR A 136 7.60 3.62 15.14
CA TYR A 136 7.79 4.80 15.99
C TYR A 136 7.58 6.12 15.24
N ALA A 137 8.28 6.34 14.13
CA ALA A 137 8.21 7.62 13.41
C ALA A 137 6.82 7.83 12.77
N ILE A 138 6.22 6.77 12.21
CA ILE A 138 4.87 6.87 11.65
C ILE A 138 3.83 7.14 12.73
N ALA A 139 3.92 6.48 13.89
CA ALA A 139 3.02 6.73 15.00
C ALA A 139 3.15 8.16 15.54
N ALA A 140 4.40 8.64 15.67
CA ALA A 140 4.68 9.98 16.16
C ALA A 140 4.12 11.09 15.26
N VAL A 141 4.25 10.91 13.93
CA VAL A 141 3.86 11.93 12.95
C VAL A 141 2.40 11.82 12.54
N HIS A 142 1.90 10.60 12.31
CA HIS A 142 0.58 10.34 11.70
C HIS A 142 -0.44 9.72 12.67
N GLY A 143 -0.05 9.44 13.90
CA GLY A 143 -0.95 9.01 14.98
C GLY A 143 -1.27 7.51 15.02
N SER A 144 -2.21 7.15 15.90
CA SER A 144 -2.43 5.74 16.28
C SER A 144 -3.03 4.85 15.20
N GLN A 145 -3.79 5.41 14.24
CA GLN A 145 -4.31 4.62 13.11
C GLN A 145 -3.17 4.26 12.15
N ALA A 146 -2.32 5.23 11.80
CA ALA A 146 -1.11 4.99 11.02
C ALA A 146 -0.19 3.96 11.70
N GLN A 147 -0.06 4.05 13.03
CA GLN A 147 0.65 3.05 13.82
C GLN A 147 0.09 1.63 13.63
N ARG A 148 -1.24 1.45 13.60
CA ARG A 148 -1.82 0.12 13.36
C ARG A 148 -1.47 -0.40 11.96
N ASP A 149 -1.48 0.48 10.97
CA ASP A 149 -1.19 0.10 9.59
C ASP A 149 0.28 -0.33 9.42
N THR A 150 1.22 0.20 10.20
CA THR A 150 2.63 -0.27 10.13
C THR A 150 2.79 -1.75 10.48
N PHE A 151 1.83 -2.36 11.18
CA PHE A 151 1.84 -3.77 11.58
C PHE A 151 1.20 -4.71 10.56
N TYR A 152 0.76 -4.21 9.40
CA TYR A 152 0.39 -5.08 8.30
C TYR A 152 1.60 -5.84 7.77
N MET A 153 1.41 -7.12 7.47
CA MET A 153 2.47 -7.97 6.91
C MET A 153 2.96 -7.51 5.52
N SER A 154 2.20 -6.66 4.82
CA SER A 154 2.63 -6.00 3.58
C SER A 154 3.72 -4.93 3.78
N ASN A 155 3.89 -4.44 5.01
CA ASN A 155 4.98 -3.54 5.43
C ASN A 155 6.19 -4.30 6.00
N MET A 156 6.18 -5.65 5.92
CA MET A 156 7.25 -6.49 6.47
C MET A 156 8.10 -7.09 5.36
N SER A 157 9.39 -7.22 5.64
CA SER A 157 10.33 -7.98 4.83
C SER A 157 11.23 -8.85 5.73
N PRO A 158 11.67 -10.04 5.27
CA PRO A 158 12.65 -10.85 6.00
C PRO A 158 13.95 -10.09 6.20
N GLN A 159 14.23 -9.71 7.45
CA GLN A 159 15.48 -9.03 7.81
C GLN A 159 16.28 -9.87 8.78
N ARG A 160 17.61 -9.88 8.61
CA ARG A 160 18.50 -10.53 9.58
C ARG A 160 18.43 -9.80 10.92
N PRO A 161 18.45 -10.50 12.07
CA PRO A 161 18.33 -9.87 13.38
C PRO A 161 19.33 -8.74 13.65
N ASP A 162 20.60 -8.90 13.23
CA ASP A 162 21.62 -7.88 13.41
C ASP A 162 21.37 -6.60 12.57
N LEU A 163 20.74 -6.75 11.40
CA LEU A 163 20.34 -5.60 10.58
C LEU A 163 19.14 -4.89 11.22
N ASN A 164 18.05 -5.64 11.44
CA ASN A 164 16.78 -5.10 11.93
C ASN A 164 16.91 -4.44 13.31
N ARG A 165 17.50 -5.15 14.28
CA ARG A 165 17.50 -4.76 15.70
C ARG A 165 18.61 -3.77 16.07
N ARG A 166 19.51 -3.45 15.13
CA ARG A 166 20.64 -2.55 15.38
C ARG A 166 20.68 -1.46 14.33
N LEU A 167 21.28 -1.73 13.18
CA LEU A 167 21.58 -0.70 12.18
C LEU A 167 20.30 -0.05 11.63
N TRP A 168 19.30 -0.85 11.30
CA TRP A 168 18.04 -0.37 10.74
C TRP A 168 17.28 0.51 11.73
N GLN A 169 17.08 0.02 12.96
CA GLN A 169 16.47 0.80 14.04
C GLN A 169 17.22 2.12 14.30
N ARG A 170 18.56 2.07 14.37
CA ARG A 170 19.36 3.29 14.61
C ARG A 170 19.22 4.31 13.49
N LEU A 171 19.14 3.84 12.24
CA LEU A 171 18.91 4.72 11.10
C LEU A 171 17.52 5.36 11.15
N GLU A 172 16.50 4.61 11.58
CA GLU A 172 15.14 5.15 11.78
C GLU A 172 15.10 6.23 12.86
N GLU A 173 15.77 6.00 13.99
CA GLU A 173 15.92 6.99 15.07
C GLU A 173 16.65 8.24 14.57
N VAL A 174 17.77 8.10 13.84
CA VAL A 174 18.50 9.26 13.29
C VAL A 174 17.64 10.09 12.33
N VAL A 175 16.86 9.44 11.47
CA VAL A 175 15.99 10.16 10.54
C VAL A 175 14.92 10.94 11.30
N MET A 176 14.23 10.30 12.26
CA MET A 176 13.15 10.93 13.03
C MET A 176 13.67 12.01 14.00
N ASP A 177 14.71 11.70 14.77
CA ASP A 177 15.12 12.52 15.91
C ASP A 177 16.20 13.56 15.55
N HIS A 178 16.80 13.48 14.36
CA HIS A 178 17.81 14.46 13.93
C HIS A 178 17.51 15.11 12.58
N PHE A 179 17.12 14.34 11.56
CA PHE A 179 16.90 14.92 10.24
C PHE A 179 15.59 15.71 10.18
N VAL A 180 14.52 15.19 10.77
CA VAL A 180 13.25 15.93 10.85
C VAL A 180 13.41 17.21 11.68
N GLU A 181 14.06 17.16 12.86
CA GLU A 181 14.35 18.36 13.67
C GLU A 181 15.17 19.40 12.87
N ARG A 182 16.16 18.95 12.11
CA ARG A 182 17.04 19.85 11.36
C ARG A 182 16.40 20.47 10.12
N PHE A 183 15.58 19.70 9.40
CA PHE A 183 15.08 20.08 8.07
C PHE A 183 13.56 20.35 8.03
N GLY A 184 12.84 20.11 9.13
CA GLY A 184 11.40 20.28 9.27
C GLY A 184 10.60 19.18 8.59
N VAL A 185 10.91 18.83 7.33
CA VAL A 185 10.21 17.80 6.55
C VAL A 185 11.21 16.93 5.81
N VAL A 186 10.96 15.62 5.81
CA VAL A 186 11.79 14.62 5.13
C VAL A 186 10.90 13.58 4.44
N GLN A 187 11.15 13.32 3.16
CA GLN A 187 10.59 12.17 2.44
C GLN A 187 11.55 10.99 2.55
N VAL A 188 11.04 9.82 2.88
CA VAL A 188 11.83 8.58 2.92
C VAL A 188 11.24 7.58 1.95
N ILE A 189 12.11 6.96 1.15
CA ILE A 189 11.78 5.85 0.27
C ILE A 189 12.74 4.72 0.62
N THR A 190 12.22 3.54 0.92
CA THR A 190 13.03 2.42 1.39
C THR A 190 12.48 1.10 0.89
N GLY A 191 13.33 0.09 0.76
CA GLY A 191 12.86 -1.20 0.31
C GLY A 191 13.96 -2.26 0.27
N PRO A 192 13.55 -3.52 0.06
CA PRO A 192 14.48 -4.60 -0.19
C PRO A 192 15.09 -4.53 -1.60
N VAL A 193 16.29 -5.10 -1.72
CA VAL A 193 16.95 -5.41 -2.98
C VAL A 193 16.96 -6.93 -3.12
N PHE A 194 16.43 -7.43 -4.23
CA PHE A 194 16.34 -8.86 -4.51
C PHE A 194 17.35 -9.27 -5.57
N ALA A 195 17.66 -10.57 -5.61
CA ALA A 195 18.44 -11.17 -6.68
C ALA A 195 17.85 -10.81 -8.06
N GLU A 196 18.74 -10.47 -9.01
CA GLU A 196 18.35 -10.14 -10.38
C GLU A 196 17.70 -11.33 -11.09
N ARG A 197 18.22 -12.53 -10.84
CA ARG A 197 17.72 -13.77 -11.42
C ARG A 197 16.62 -14.35 -10.54
N PHE A 198 15.41 -14.44 -11.09
CA PHE A 198 14.27 -15.02 -10.38
C PHE A 198 14.54 -16.42 -9.80
N VAL A 199 15.29 -17.27 -10.52
CA VAL A 199 15.61 -18.64 -10.08
C VAL A 199 16.38 -18.68 -8.77
N ASP A 200 17.21 -17.67 -8.50
CA ASP A 200 18.02 -17.61 -7.28
C ASP A 200 17.09 -17.25 -6.09
N GLY A 201 16.16 -16.32 -6.29
CA GLY A 201 15.14 -15.94 -5.30
C GLY A 201 14.04 -16.98 -5.04
N VAL A 202 13.79 -17.91 -5.99
CA VAL A 202 12.78 -18.97 -5.79
C VAL A 202 13.12 -19.87 -4.59
N THR A 203 14.41 -20.11 -4.38
CA THR A 203 14.90 -21.00 -3.31
C THR A 203 15.11 -20.29 -1.98
N GLN A 204 15.17 -18.96 -1.98
CA GLN A 204 15.44 -18.14 -0.80
C GLN A 204 14.15 -17.48 -0.31
N ARG A 205 13.36 -18.23 0.48
CA ARG A 205 12.06 -17.75 0.98
C ARG A 205 11.83 -18.05 2.46
N VAL A 206 11.08 -17.17 3.12
CA VAL A 206 10.47 -17.38 4.44
C VAL A 206 8.99 -17.64 4.24
N GLY A 207 8.59 -18.91 4.26
CA GLY A 207 7.28 -19.34 3.76
C GLY A 207 7.15 -18.99 2.28
N LEU A 208 6.25 -18.07 1.94
CA LEU A 208 6.04 -17.58 0.57
C LEU A 208 6.85 -16.31 0.25
N VAL A 209 7.39 -15.64 1.26
CA VAL A 209 8.02 -14.32 1.14
C VAL A 209 9.46 -14.48 0.65
N GLU A 210 9.80 -13.85 -0.47
CA GLU A 210 11.18 -13.83 -0.98
C GLU A 210 12.12 -13.11 -0.02
N ILE A 211 13.29 -13.70 0.24
CA ILE A 211 14.34 -13.15 1.08
C ILE A 211 15.17 -12.14 0.26
N PRO A 212 15.27 -10.88 0.70
CA PRO A 212 16.14 -9.88 0.07
C PRO A 212 17.64 -10.16 0.28
N GLU A 213 18.46 -9.72 -0.67
CA GLU A 213 19.93 -9.74 -0.56
C GLU A 213 20.46 -8.51 0.21
N ALA A 214 19.78 -7.36 0.07
CA ALA A 214 20.12 -6.11 0.74
C ALA A 214 18.87 -5.23 0.96
N PHE A 215 19.05 -4.06 1.56
CA PHE A 215 17.99 -3.07 1.78
C PHE A 215 18.52 -1.68 1.48
N TYR A 216 17.75 -0.88 0.75
CA TYR A 216 18.10 0.51 0.52
C TYR A 216 17.22 1.45 1.34
N LYS A 217 17.76 2.65 1.61
CA LYS A 217 16.98 3.77 2.14
C LYS A 217 17.46 5.07 1.49
N ILE A 218 16.52 5.83 0.97
CA ILE A 218 16.71 7.13 0.34
C ILE A 218 15.96 8.14 1.20
N VAL A 219 16.68 9.15 1.66
CA VAL A 219 16.18 10.23 2.50
C VAL A 219 16.32 11.51 1.70
N VAL A 220 15.22 12.24 1.54
CA VAL A 220 15.15 13.44 0.70
C VAL A 220 14.59 14.58 1.53
N VAL A 221 15.26 15.74 1.48
CA VAL A 221 14.74 17.00 2.00
C VAL A 221 14.03 17.72 0.86
N PRO A 222 12.68 17.87 0.92
CA PRO A 222 11.90 18.54 -0.11
C PRO A 222 12.29 20.01 -0.32
N ALA A 223 12.72 20.37 -1.52
CA ALA A 223 12.99 21.75 -1.95
C ALA A 223 13.09 21.85 -3.48
N GLU A 224 13.09 23.05 -4.05
CA GLU A 224 13.36 23.24 -5.50
C GLU A 224 14.72 22.65 -5.91
N GLY A 225 15.73 22.77 -5.05
CA GLY A 225 16.98 22.02 -5.13
C GLY A 225 17.04 20.96 -4.01
N PRO A 226 16.54 19.73 -4.23
CA PRO A 226 16.52 18.72 -3.17
C PRO A 226 17.91 18.32 -2.72
N MET A 227 18.02 18.04 -1.42
CA MET A 227 19.13 17.25 -0.88
C MET A 227 18.68 15.82 -0.71
N ALA A 228 19.48 14.86 -1.18
CA ALA A 228 19.21 13.44 -1.04
C ALA A 228 20.42 12.70 -0.46
N LEU A 229 20.13 11.72 0.39
CA LEU A 229 21.10 10.79 0.95
C LEU A 229 20.57 9.38 0.76
N ALA A 230 21.38 8.49 0.18
CA ALA A 230 20.98 7.12 -0.13
C ALA A 230 21.99 6.11 0.42
N PHE A 231 21.47 4.97 0.87
CA PHE A 231 22.23 3.83 1.40
C PHE A 231 21.75 2.53 0.78
N ILE A 232 22.63 1.53 0.71
CA ILE A 232 22.36 0.13 0.39
C ILE A 232 23.07 -0.78 1.40
#